data_AF-A0A3D2J350-F1
#
_entry.id   AF-A0A3D2J350-F1
#
_cell.length_a   1.000
_cell.length_b   1.000
_cell.length_c   1.000
_cell.angle_alpha   90.00
_cell.angle_beta   90.00
_cell.angle_gamma   90.00
#
_symmetry.space_group_name_H-M   'P 1'
#
loop_
_entity.id
_entity.type
_entity.pdbx_description
1 polymer ?
#
loop_
_entity_poly.entity_id
_entity_poly.type
_entity_poly.pdbx_seq_one_letter_code
_entity_poly.pdbx_strand_id
1 'polypeptide(L)'
;INYTKGTNITSAALNPGSDYTSGNNLSVTLYKKDNTYTIYGHIYLDISNISANLSSSGALKYAVLEGTTKIVDGELTGTSSGNSVPLAVNIPLKTASTKYTVYLWFDVTEENYMSAENTSISATIRCEASMKPIKATSYGTTGSYFYNKYTPNTKVINNNITYNYDTTNSLMQDVGGNLRYYGANPNNYIYFNCSDYNNQSSSTCETWRIIGVFEGKVKIIRGSQIGKYSWDNKNTSTGAETDNGKNDWTDARLMKLLNPGYESEPTRGSLYYNAKSGNCYYGKNNATTTCNFTSSGIKNDTTRNLIAETTYYTRGNNSNQIFVDTMYDKERVSGTVYSGHATSWTGKIALAYPSDYGYAADLSLCQKTLYDYDNATCTANNWMKSIVTNNGGNLGWLLTPDSVSANGAWAVDSSGRVYDYGYAYSAYGVAPVLSLISELDIGSGTGESNSPYQLSV
;
A
#
# COMPACT_ATOMS: atom_id res chain seq x y z
N ILE A 1 2.65 -17.51 33.55
CA ILE A 1 3.47 -16.47 32.88
C ILE A 1 3.71 -15.40 33.92
N ASN A 2 4.96 -15.13 34.31
CA ASN A 2 5.28 -14.02 35.20
C ASN A 2 5.61 -12.83 34.31
N TYR A 3 4.67 -11.90 34.16
CA TYR A 3 4.86 -10.65 33.42
C TYR A 3 5.39 -9.59 34.37
N THR A 4 6.56 -9.02 34.08
CA THR A 4 7.02 -7.79 34.73
C THR A 4 6.45 -6.62 33.93
N LYS A 5 5.36 -6.02 34.42
CA LYS A 5 4.69 -4.88 33.79
C LYS A 5 5.46 -3.57 34.06
N GLY A 6 5.72 -2.81 32.99
CA GLY A 6 5.99 -1.38 33.01
C GLY A 6 7.29 -0.94 33.67
N THR A 7 8.40 -0.92 32.91
CA THR A 7 9.60 -0.21 33.33
C THR A 7 9.58 1.20 32.73
N ASN A 8 9.85 2.21 33.56
CA ASN A 8 9.86 3.60 33.14
C ASN A 8 11.12 3.89 32.29
N ILE A 9 10.95 4.53 31.12
CA ILE A 9 12.06 4.95 30.25
C ILE A 9 12.39 6.44 30.41
N THR A 10 11.63 7.19 31.22
CA THR A 10 11.83 8.63 31.37
C THR A 10 12.83 8.96 32.46
N SER A 11 14.00 9.44 32.07
CA SER A 11 14.76 10.39 32.89
C SER A 11 14.09 11.77 32.78
N ALA A 12 14.37 12.69 33.72
CA ALA A 12 13.80 14.04 33.70
C ALA A 12 14.24 14.88 32.48
N ALA A 13 15.15 14.38 31.63
CA ALA A 13 15.65 15.06 30.43
C ALA A 13 15.89 14.04 29.30
N LEU A 14 15.30 14.28 28.12
CA LEU A 14 15.69 13.56 26.90
C LEU A 14 17.10 13.98 26.50
N ASN A 15 17.98 13.01 26.24
CA ASN A 15 19.33 13.34 25.79
C ASN A 15 19.28 13.80 24.31
N PRO A 16 19.82 14.99 23.99
CA PRO A 16 19.96 15.44 22.63
C PRO A 16 21.07 14.67 21.89
N GLY A 17 20.90 14.43 20.59
CA GLY A 17 21.97 13.95 19.73
C GLY A 17 21.49 13.67 18.31
N SER A 18 22.40 13.25 17.44
CA SER A 18 22.13 12.99 16.02
C SER A 18 21.69 11.54 15.72
N ASP A 19 21.76 10.65 16.72
CA ASP A 19 21.37 9.26 16.56
C ASP A 19 20.92 8.64 17.89
N TYR A 20 20.40 7.42 17.82
CA TYR A 20 19.86 6.70 18.97
C TYR A 20 20.88 6.41 20.07
N THR A 21 22.19 6.42 19.80
CA THR A 21 23.22 6.06 20.80
C THR A 21 23.39 7.10 21.89
N SER A 22 23.00 8.36 21.63
CA SER A 22 22.92 9.41 22.66
C SER A 22 21.69 9.28 23.56
N GLY A 23 20.68 8.53 23.10
CA GLY A 23 19.36 8.45 23.70
C GLY A 23 19.30 7.77 25.07
N ASN A 24 18.26 8.13 25.82
CA ASN A 24 17.84 7.34 26.96
C ASN A 24 17.43 5.96 26.47
N ASN A 25 17.79 4.91 27.22
CA ASN A 25 17.44 3.56 26.81
C ASN A 25 16.96 2.71 27.97
N LEU A 26 16.14 1.73 27.63
CA LEU A 26 15.61 0.73 28.53
C LEU A 26 15.72 -0.65 27.88
N SER A 27 16.24 -1.60 28.64
CA SER A 27 16.22 -3.00 28.24
C SER A 27 14.92 -3.68 28.70
N VAL A 28 14.27 -4.39 27.77
CA VAL A 28 13.14 -5.28 28.05
C VAL A 28 13.48 -6.69 27.60
N THR A 29 12.99 -7.70 28.32
CA THR A 29 13.20 -9.10 27.95
C THR A 29 11.87 -9.79 27.76
N LEU A 30 11.66 -10.37 26.59
CA LEU A 30 10.50 -11.18 26.27
C LEU A 30 10.85 -12.65 26.45
N TYR A 31 10.00 -13.36 27.18
CA TYR A 31 10.18 -14.77 27.52
C TYR A 31 9.13 -15.63 26.81
N LYS A 32 9.53 -16.79 26.29
CA LYS A 32 8.61 -17.86 25.91
C LYS A 32 8.96 -19.14 26.66
N LYS A 33 7.93 -19.89 27.05
CA LYS A 33 8.05 -21.07 27.93
C LYS A 33 8.95 -22.16 27.33
N ASP A 34 8.77 -22.43 26.04
CA ASP A 34 9.53 -23.41 25.27
C ASP A 34 9.45 -23.05 23.77
N ASN A 35 10.14 -23.82 22.93
CA ASN A 35 10.20 -23.61 21.48
C ASN A 35 9.07 -24.33 20.71
N THR A 36 8.04 -24.86 21.39
CA THR A 36 7.00 -25.70 20.77
C THR A 36 6.09 -24.89 19.83
N TYR A 37 5.88 -23.61 20.12
CA TYR A 37 5.03 -22.72 19.34
C TYR A 37 5.79 -21.48 18.90
N THR A 38 5.45 -20.98 17.71
CA THR A 38 5.85 -19.64 17.28
C THR A 38 5.12 -18.61 18.14
N ILE A 39 5.89 -17.80 18.87
CA ILE A 39 5.38 -16.69 19.69
C ILE A 39 5.93 -15.40 19.11
N TYR A 40 5.05 -14.42 18.99
CA TYR A 40 5.36 -13.09 18.52
C TYR A 40 5.38 -12.12 19.70
N GLY A 41 6.45 -11.35 19.81
CA GLY A 41 6.65 -10.28 20.78
C GLY A 41 6.22 -8.92 20.24
N HIS A 42 5.69 -8.09 21.14
CA HIS A 42 5.20 -6.74 20.83
C HIS A 42 5.68 -5.77 21.90
N ILE A 43 6.20 -4.62 21.48
CA ILE A 43 6.77 -3.57 22.33
C ILE A 43 6.04 -2.27 22.02
N TYR A 44 5.53 -1.64 23.08
CA TYR A 44 4.75 -0.41 23.04
C TYR A 44 5.37 0.68 23.91
N LEU A 45 5.16 1.93 23.51
CA LEU A 45 5.36 3.11 24.32
C LEU A 45 3.99 3.65 24.76
N ASP A 46 3.68 3.49 26.04
CA ASP A 46 2.46 4.04 26.64
C ASP A 46 2.77 5.44 27.18
N ILE A 47 2.28 6.48 26.49
CA ILE A 47 2.56 7.89 26.76
C ILE A 47 1.53 8.41 27.77
N SER A 48 2.00 8.75 28.97
CA SER A 48 1.17 9.38 30.00
C SER A 48 1.03 10.89 29.79
N ASN A 49 2.10 11.55 29.35
CA ASN A 49 2.10 12.97 29.04
C ASN A 49 3.12 13.31 27.96
N ILE A 50 2.79 14.20 27.02
CA ILE A 50 3.71 14.79 26.05
C ILE A 50 3.26 16.22 25.72
N SER A 51 4.22 17.15 25.56
CA SER A 51 3.88 18.51 25.14
C SER A 51 3.48 18.56 23.66
N ALA A 52 2.60 19.51 23.30
CA ALA A 52 2.20 19.71 21.91
C ALA A 52 3.41 20.02 21.01
N ASN A 53 4.33 20.86 21.47
CA ASN A 53 5.54 21.21 20.72
C ASN A 53 6.44 19.99 20.46
N LEU A 54 6.66 19.13 21.45
CA LEU A 54 7.46 17.91 21.29
C LEU A 54 6.77 16.89 20.40
N SER A 55 5.44 16.79 20.53
CA SER A 55 4.62 15.98 19.65
C SER A 55 4.73 16.45 18.19
N SER A 56 4.73 17.75 17.92
CA SER A 56 4.71 18.26 16.55
C SER A 56 6.09 18.45 15.89
N SER A 57 7.20 18.25 16.61
CA SER A 57 8.51 18.74 16.15
C SER A 57 9.30 17.82 15.23
N GLY A 58 8.94 16.54 15.07
CA GLY A 58 9.81 15.56 14.41
C GLY A 58 10.94 15.02 15.29
N ALA A 59 11.40 15.83 16.25
CA ALA A 59 12.62 15.58 17.01
C ALA A 59 12.53 14.43 18.03
N LEU A 60 11.33 13.96 18.40
CA LEU A 60 11.21 12.81 19.30
C LEU A 60 11.27 11.50 18.51
N LYS A 61 12.37 10.76 18.63
CA LYS A 61 12.62 9.52 17.88
C LYS A 61 12.82 8.31 18.77
N TYR A 62 12.62 7.13 18.20
CA TYR A 62 12.84 5.85 18.88
C TYR A 62 13.59 4.85 17.99
N ALA A 63 14.27 3.90 18.64
CA ALA A 63 14.85 2.74 18.00
C ALA A 63 14.71 1.51 18.90
N VAL A 64 14.51 0.33 18.31
CA VAL A 64 14.48 -0.94 19.01
C VAL A 64 15.56 -1.85 18.46
N LEU A 65 16.38 -2.39 19.35
CA LEU A 65 17.49 -3.29 19.01
C LEU A 65 17.27 -4.69 19.61
N GLU A 66 17.59 -5.75 18.84
CA GLU A 66 17.82 -7.11 19.34
C GLU A 66 19.34 -7.30 19.50
N GLY A 67 19.84 -7.27 20.73
CA GLY A 67 21.30 -7.21 20.98
C GLY A 67 21.89 -5.90 20.44
N THR A 68 22.78 -5.99 19.44
CA THR A 68 23.38 -4.84 18.74
C THR A 68 22.71 -4.54 17.39
N THR A 69 21.75 -5.37 16.96
CA THR A 69 21.09 -5.22 15.66
C THR A 69 19.84 -4.37 15.81
N LYS A 70 19.78 -3.25 15.09
CA LYS A 70 18.58 -2.41 15.01
C LYS A 70 17.51 -3.13 14.19
N ILE A 71 16.34 -3.35 14.79
CA ILE A 71 15.22 -4.05 14.15
C ILE A 71 14.13 -3.12 13.64
N VAL A 72 13.98 -1.94 14.26
CA VAL A 72 13.08 -0.85 13.81
C VAL A 72 13.52 0.47 14.44
N ASP A 73 13.25 1.56 13.76
CA ASP A 73 13.32 2.93 14.28
C ASP A 73 12.25 3.79 13.63
N GLY A 74 12.01 4.96 14.20
CA GLY A 74 11.06 5.92 13.66
C GLY A 74 10.89 7.14 14.54
N GLU A 75 9.96 8.00 14.15
CA GLU A 75 9.60 9.22 14.86
C GLU A 75 8.35 9.01 15.71
N LEU A 76 8.07 9.93 16.62
CA LEU A 76 6.86 9.92 17.47
C LEU A 76 6.00 11.17 17.22
N THR A 77 6.10 11.74 16.01
CA THR A 77 5.45 13.00 15.60
C THR A 77 3.93 12.89 15.55
N GLY A 78 3.20 13.71 16.30
CA GLY A 78 1.74 13.69 16.38
C GLY A 78 1.20 12.75 17.46
N THR A 79 2.07 12.14 18.26
CA THR A 79 1.63 11.36 19.42
C THR A 79 1.08 12.26 20.52
N SER A 80 0.01 11.84 21.20
CA SER A 80 -0.67 12.61 22.23
C SER A 80 -0.64 11.89 23.58
N SER A 81 -0.87 12.67 24.65
CA SER A 81 -1.02 12.12 26.00
C SER A 81 -2.17 11.10 26.03
N GLY A 82 -1.90 9.92 26.60
CA GLY A 82 -2.83 8.78 26.60
C GLY A 82 -2.61 7.79 25.46
N ASN A 83 -1.77 8.10 24.47
CA ASN A 83 -1.49 7.17 23.38
C ASN A 83 -0.71 5.93 23.84
N SER A 84 -1.03 4.80 23.21
CA SER A 84 -0.19 3.61 23.22
C SER A 84 0.38 3.41 21.82
N VAL A 85 1.68 3.64 21.67
CA VAL A 85 2.35 3.61 20.38
C VAL A 85 3.05 2.27 20.18
N PRO A 86 2.72 1.48 19.15
CA PRO A 86 3.48 0.28 18.80
C PRO A 86 4.85 0.67 18.27
N LEU A 87 5.92 0.32 19.00
CA LEU A 87 7.29 0.58 18.58
C LEU A 87 7.82 -0.57 17.72
N ALA A 88 7.55 -1.81 18.12
CA ALA A 88 7.94 -3.01 17.39
C ALA A 88 6.93 -4.12 17.64
N VAL A 89 6.28 -4.64 16.61
CA VAL A 89 5.25 -5.68 16.74
C VAL A 89 5.57 -6.87 15.84
N ASN A 90 4.98 -8.01 16.17
CA ASN A 90 5.14 -9.26 15.44
C ASN A 90 6.58 -9.76 15.39
N ILE A 91 7.39 -9.48 16.42
CA ILE A 91 8.79 -9.92 16.48
C ILE A 91 8.83 -11.41 16.81
N PRO A 92 9.32 -12.29 15.93
CA PRO A 92 9.37 -13.72 16.22
C PRO A 92 10.39 -14.02 17.32
N LEU A 93 9.93 -14.61 18.43
CA LEU A 93 10.81 -14.99 19.54
C LEU A 93 11.53 -16.30 19.21
N LYS A 94 12.83 -16.21 18.91
CA LYS A 94 13.67 -17.34 18.45
C LYS A 94 14.08 -18.28 19.59
N THR A 95 14.36 -17.72 20.76
CA THR A 95 14.89 -18.42 21.94
C THR A 95 13.95 -18.31 23.14
N ALA A 96 14.19 -19.06 24.22
CA ALA A 96 13.38 -19.01 25.44
C ALA A 96 13.32 -17.60 26.08
N SER A 97 14.33 -16.78 25.84
CA SER A 97 14.35 -15.36 26.20
C SER A 97 15.11 -14.55 25.17
N THR A 98 14.52 -13.44 24.72
CA THR A 98 15.17 -12.46 23.84
C THR A 98 15.16 -11.09 24.51
N LYS A 99 16.33 -10.46 24.58
CA LYS A 99 16.51 -9.12 25.15
C LYS A 99 16.46 -8.08 24.03
N TYR A 100 15.65 -7.05 24.24
CA TYR A 100 15.56 -5.88 23.38
C TYR A 100 15.95 -4.63 24.14
N THR A 101 16.54 -3.67 23.44
CA THR A 101 16.84 -2.35 23.97
C THR A 101 16.04 -1.32 23.20
N VAL A 102 15.21 -0.56 23.90
CA VAL A 102 14.44 0.56 23.34
C VAL A 102 15.20 1.84 23.66
N TYR A 103 15.49 2.63 22.64
CA TYR A 103 16.08 3.96 22.72
C TYR A 103 15.01 5.01 22.45
N LEU A 104 15.01 6.09 23.22
CA LEU A 104 14.30 7.34 22.94
C LEU A 104 15.31 8.49 23.01
N TRP A 105 15.34 9.34 21.99
CA TRP A 105 16.22 10.52 21.98
C TRP A 105 15.52 11.73 21.40
N PHE A 106 16.14 12.88 21.64
CA PHE A 106 15.78 14.14 21.03
C PHE A 106 16.75 14.43 19.90
N ASP A 107 16.28 14.36 18.67
CA ASP A 107 17.09 14.51 17.47
C ASP A 107 17.31 16.00 17.16
N VAL A 108 18.56 16.45 17.34
CA VAL A 108 18.95 17.85 17.08
C VAL A 108 19.26 18.13 15.61
N THR A 109 19.13 17.13 14.74
CA THR A 109 19.27 17.30 13.29
C THR A 109 17.94 17.61 12.60
N GLU A 110 16.82 17.45 13.30
CA GLU A 110 15.48 17.72 12.77
C GLU A 110 15.22 19.20 12.55
N GLU A 111 14.60 19.59 11.43
CA GLU A 111 14.43 21.00 11.04
C GLU A 111 13.72 21.83 12.12
N ASN A 112 12.73 21.23 12.80
CA ASN A 112 11.89 21.89 13.79
C ASN A 112 12.27 21.58 15.25
N TYR A 113 13.46 21.02 15.52
CA TYR A 113 13.85 20.61 16.88
C TYR A 113 13.78 21.75 17.90
N MET A 114 14.20 22.96 17.52
CA MET A 114 14.21 24.15 18.39
C MET A 114 12.83 24.46 19.00
N SER A 115 11.74 24.14 18.29
CA SER A 115 10.37 24.38 18.78
C SER A 115 10.01 23.54 20.01
N ALA A 116 10.72 22.43 20.21
CA ALA A 116 10.52 21.46 21.27
C ALA A 116 11.60 21.52 22.37
N GLU A 117 12.47 22.53 22.36
CA GLU A 117 13.40 22.75 23.47
C GLU A 117 12.66 22.96 24.80
N ASN A 118 13.23 22.47 25.89
CA ASN A 118 12.67 22.56 27.25
C ASN A 118 11.27 21.93 27.43
N THR A 119 10.94 20.96 26.59
CA THR A 119 9.71 20.17 26.72
C THR A 119 9.94 18.85 27.45
N SER A 120 8.86 18.15 27.79
CA SER A 120 8.95 16.87 28.50
C SER A 120 7.99 15.82 27.93
N ILE A 121 8.37 14.57 28.13
CA ILE A 121 7.54 13.38 27.90
C ILE A 121 7.56 12.51 29.16
N SER A 122 6.41 11.93 29.50
CA SER A 122 6.27 10.87 30.49
C SER A 122 5.68 9.65 29.80
N ALA A 123 6.40 8.53 29.79
CA ALA A 123 5.97 7.31 29.10
C ALA A 123 6.55 6.05 29.75
N THR A 124 5.89 4.92 29.52
CA THR A 124 6.35 3.60 30.00
C THR A 124 6.44 2.63 28.84
N ILE A 125 7.37 1.67 28.93
CA ILE A 125 7.43 0.58 27.96
C ILE A 125 6.57 -0.58 28.45
N ARG A 126 5.65 -1.01 27.60
CA ARG A 126 4.85 -2.22 27.80
C ARG A 126 5.24 -3.25 26.75
N CYS A 127 5.29 -4.50 27.17
CA CYS A 127 5.57 -5.61 26.28
C CYS A 127 4.46 -6.65 26.36
N GLU A 128 4.07 -7.18 25.22
CA GLU A 128 3.06 -8.23 25.08
C GLU A 128 3.60 -9.35 24.21
N ALA A 129 2.97 -10.52 24.28
CA ALA A 129 3.31 -11.64 23.43
C ALA A 129 2.04 -12.42 23.04
N SER A 130 2.01 -12.95 21.82
CA SER A 130 0.88 -13.68 21.29
C SER A 130 1.32 -14.85 20.40
N MET A 131 0.48 -15.88 20.31
CA MET A 131 0.71 -17.03 19.42
C MET A 131 0.37 -16.73 17.95
N LYS A 132 -0.25 -15.57 17.68
CA LYS A 132 -0.62 -15.09 16.34
C LYS A 132 -0.15 -13.64 16.20
N PRO A 133 0.25 -13.20 14.99
CA PRO A 133 0.53 -11.80 14.74
C PRO A 133 -0.67 -10.91 15.14
N ILE A 134 -0.38 -9.73 15.67
CA ILE A 134 -1.36 -8.70 16.01
C ILE A 134 -1.39 -7.62 14.93
N LYS A 135 -2.49 -6.86 14.91
CA LYS A 135 -2.67 -5.72 14.00
C LYS A 135 -2.16 -4.44 14.68
N ALA A 136 -0.99 -3.96 14.29
CA ALA A 136 -0.46 -2.63 14.67
C ALA A 136 0.58 -2.15 13.64
N THR A 137 0.63 -0.85 13.36
CA THR A 137 1.57 -0.22 12.40
C THR A 137 2.66 0.54 13.16
N SER A 138 3.94 0.27 12.86
CA SER A 138 5.07 1.03 13.39
C SER A 138 4.99 2.51 12.98
N TYR A 139 5.34 3.41 13.89
CA TYR A 139 5.32 4.87 13.68
C TYR A 139 6.52 5.31 12.82
N GLY A 140 6.31 6.15 11.79
CA GLY A 140 7.36 6.68 10.89
C GLY A 140 7.24 6.32 9.41
N THR A 141 6.03 6.05 8.89
CA THR A 141 5.81 5.74 7.46
C THR A 141 4.88 6.76 6.78
N THR A 142 4.94 6.97 5.46
CA THR A 142 4.04 7.84 4.64
C THR A 142 2.57 7.57 4.93
N GLY A 143 2.23 6.33 5.27
CA GLY A 143 0.89 5.92 5.67
C GLY A 143 0.40 6.49 7.00
N SER A 144 1.30 6.94 7.87
CA SER A 144 0.99 7.39 9.25
C SER A 144 0.02 8.56 9.26
N TYR A 145 0.14 9.49 8.30
CA TYR A 145 -0.80 10.60 8.12
C TYR A 145 -2.25 10.11 8.04
N PHE A 146 -2.52 9.09 7.22
CA PHE A 146 -3.86 8.57 7.02
C PHE A 146 -4.36 7.74 8.20
N TYR A 147 -3.48 7.03 8.90
CA TYR A 147 -3.83 6.34 10.14
C TYR A 147 -4.18 7.33 11.27
N ASN A 148 -3.47 8.46 11.37
CA ASN A 148 -3.79 9.52 12.32
C ASN A 148 -5.10 10.23 11.98
N LYS A 149 -5.40 10.38 10.68
CA LYS A 149 -6.68 10.91 10.19
C LYS A 149 -7.85 9.97 10.44
N TYR A 150 -7.63 8.66 10.39
CA TYR A 150 -8.66 7.63 10.49
C TYR A 150 -9.26 7.55 11.90
N THR A 151 -10.53 7.93 12.03
CA THR A 151 -11.28 7.85 13.29
C THR A 151 -12.55 7.01 13.08
N PRO A 152 -12.49 5.70 13.33
CA PRO A 152 -13.63 4.81 13.07
C PRO A 152 -14.82 5.19 13.96
N ASN A 153 -15.97 5.39 13.34
CA ASN A 153 -17.21 5.84 13.98
C ASN A 153 -18.43 4.96 13.65
N THR A 154 -18.29 4.06 12.68
CA THR A 154 -19.38 3.21 12.18
C THR A 154 -18.89 1.77 11.97
N LYS A 155 -19.79 0.81 12.16
CA LYS A 155 -19.57 -0.62 11.83
C LYS A 155 -20.42 -0.98 10.63
N VAL A 156 -19.82 -1.63 9.64
CA VAL A 156 -20.50 -2.13 8.45
C VAL A 156 -20.32 -3.64 8.39
N ILE A 157 -21.38 -4.37 8.02
CA ILE A 157 -21.35 -5.83 7.87
C ILE A 157 -21.55 -6.18 6.41
N ASN A 158 -20.64 -6.96 5.84
CA ASN A 158 -20.79 -7.58 4.53
C ASN A 158 -20.19 -8.99 4.58
N ASN A 159 -20.85 -9.97 3.98
CA ASN A 159 -20.43 -11.38 4.03
C ASN A 159 -20.13 -11.90 5.46
N ASN A 160 -20.93 -11.48 6.45
CA ASN A 160 -20.73 -11.77 7.89
C ASN A 160 -19.39 -11.27 8.49
N ILE A 161 -18.66 -10.42 7.78
CA ILE A 161 -17.46 -9.73 8.27
C ILE A 161 -17.85 -8.32 8.71
N THR A 162 -17.34 -7.91 9.88
CA THR A 162 -17.52 -6.55 10.39
C THR A 162 -16.32 -5.69 10.02
N TYR A 163 -16.59 -4.55 9.40
CA TYR A 163 -15.61 -3.55 8.99
C TYR A 163 -15.75 -2.28 9.82
N ASN A 164 -14.61 -1.63 10.07
CA ASN A 164 -14.55 -0.36 10.78
C ASN A 164 -14.52 0.78 9.76
N TYR A 165 -15.52 1.66 9.82
CA TYR A 165 -15.68 2.78 8.90
C TYR A 165 -15.46 4.09 9.64
N ASP A 166 -14.71 4.98 9.02
CA ASP A 166 -14.68 6.42 9.28
C ASP A 166 -15.47 7.10 8.15
N THR A 167 -16.74 7.37 8.42
CA THR A 167 -17.65 7.98 7.44
C THR A 167 -17.33 9.45 7.20
N THR A 168 -16.58 10.11 8.09
CA THR A 168 -16.21 11.51 7.94
C THR A 168 -15.16 11.67 6.84
N ASN A 169 -14.19 10.75 6.81
CA ASN A 169 -13.08 10.79 5.86
C ASN A 169 -13.24 9.81 4.69
N SER A 170 -14.35 9.06 4.61
CA SER A 170 -14.59 7.99 3.62
C SER A 170 -13.46 6.95 3.62
N LEU A 171 -13.00 6.58 4.81
CA LEU A 171 -11.95 5.59 5.04
C LEU A 171 -12.55 4.35 5.72
N MET A 172 -12.11 3.17 5.31
CA MET A 172 -12.47 1.92 5.95
C MET A 172 -11.24 1.05 6.16
N GLN A 173 -11.31 0.17 7.17
CA GLN A 173 -10.28 -0.85 7.38
C GLN A 173 -10.73 -2.19 6.79
N ASP A 174 -9.91 -2.77 5.92
CA ASP A 174 -10.17 -4.08 5.32
C ASP A 174 -9.81 -5.26 6.24
N VAL A 175 -10.07 -6.49 5.79
CA VAL A 175 -9.77 -7.71 6.56
C VAL A 175 -8.29 -7.90 6.87
N GLY A 176 -7.41 -7.40 6.01
CA GLY A 176 -5.96 -7.37 6.18
C GLY A 176 -5.46 -6.26 7.12
N GLY A 177 -6.36 -5.38 7.59
CA GLY A 177 -6.01 -4.26 8.45
C GLY A 177 -5.54 -3.01 7.68
N ASN A 178 -5.59 -3.02 6.35
CA ASN A 178 -5.22 -1.88 5.51
C ASN A 178 -6.30 -0.81 5.56
N LEU A 179 -5.91 0.46 5.50
CA LEU A 179 -6.84 1.56 5.27
C LEU A 179 -7.14 1.72 3.79
N ARG A 180 -8.39 1.98 3.45
CA ARG A 180 -8.85 2.15 2.08
C ARG A 180 -9.85 3.28 1.97
N TYR A 181 -9.77 4.03 0.87
CA TYR A 181 -10.82 4.96 0.50
C TYR A 181 -11.98 4.23 -0.17
N TYR A 182 -13.21 4.57 0.21
CA TYR A 182 -14.42 3.94 -0.31
C TYR A 182 -15.48 4.98 -0.71
N GLY A 183 -16.53 4.53 -1.40
CA GLY A 183 -17.73 5.32 -1.69
C GLY A 183 -17.69 6.01 -3.05
N ALA A 184 -18.68 6.88 -3.30
CA ALA A 184 -18.85 7.53 -4.60
C ALA A 184 -17.74 8.55 -4.91
N ASN A 185 -17.48 9.47 -3.97
CA ASN A 185 -16.62 10.62 -4.18
C ASN A 185 -15.75 10.93 -2.94
N PRO A 186 -14.86 10.02 -2.52
CA PRO A 186 -13.93 10.31 -1.44
C PRO A 186 -12.94 11.42 -1.82
N ASN A 187 -12.48 12.16 -0.80
CA ASN A 187 -11.40 13.14 -0.88
C ASN A 187 -10.04 12.44 -0.80
N ASN A 188 -9.70 11.74 -1.89
CA ASN A 188 -8.49 10.94 -2.02
C ASN A 188 -7.64 11.31 -3.25
N TYR A 189 -7.70 12.56 -3.70
CA TYR A 189 -6.85 13.07 -4.77
C TYR A 189 -5.44 13.40 -4.24
N ILE A 190 -4.42 13.14 -5.06
CA ILE A 190 -3.01 13.44 -4.74
C ILE A 190 -2.29 13.93 -5.99
N TYR A 191 -1.42 14.93 -5.85
CA TYR A 191 -0.51 15.33 -6.91
C TYR A 191 0.67 14.37 -7.01
N PHE A 192 0.94 13.89 -8.21
CA PHE A 192 2.06 12.99 -8.49
C PHE A 192 2.56 13.18 -9.92
N ASN A 193 3.72 12.63 -10.26
CA ASN A 193 4.35 12.76 -11.58
C ASN A 193 4.52 14.23 -11.98
N CYS A 194 5.16 14.99 -11.09
CA CYS A 194 5.32 16.43 -11.23
C CYS A 194 6.57 16.78 -12.03
N SER A 195 6.50 17.81 -12.87
CA SER A 195 7.70 18.45 -13.45
C SER A 195 8.47 19.25 -12.40
N ASP A 196 7.76 19.73 -11.36
CA ASP A 196 8.31 20.48 -10.24
C ASP A 196 7.52 20.14 -8.96
N TYR A 197 8.16 19.49 -8.00
CA TYR A 197 7.56 19.12 -6.70
C TYR A 197 7.60 20.26 -5.67
N ASN A 198 8.40 21.31 -5.90
CA ASN A 198 8.38 22.50 -5.05
C ASN A 198 7.17 23.40 -5.34
N ASN A 199 6.52 23.20 -6.50
CA ASN A 199 5.34 23.92 -6.92
C ASN A 199 4.27 22.96 -7.45
N GLN A 200 3.64 22.22 -6.54
CA GLN A 200 2.65 21.21 -6.89
C GLN A 200 1.29 21.83 -7.22
N SER A 201 0.90 21.73 -8.49
CA SER A 201 -0.39 22.19 -9.00
C SER A 201 -0.80 21.37 -10.23
N SER A 202 -2.00 21.58 -10.75
CA SER A 202 -2.47 20.90 -11.97
C SER A 202 -1.69 21.24 -13.24
N SER A 203 -0.85 22.28 -13.23
CA SER A 203 0.01 22.64 -14.37
C SER A 203 1.37 21.93 -14.34
N THR A 204 1.83 21.52 -13.15
CA THR A 204 3.13 20.86 -12.95
C THR A 204 2.97 19.36 -12.73
N CYS A 205 1.85 18.93 -12.12
CA CYS A 205 1.60 17.56 -11.69
C CYS A 205 0.44 16.90 -12.43
N GLU A 206 0.43 15.57 -12.43
CA GLU A 206 -0.78 14.80 -12.70
C GLU A 206 -1.60 14.62 -11.41
N THR A 207 -2.92 14.52 -11.55
CA THR A 207 -3.80 14.16 -10.45
C THR A 207 -4.00 12.64 -10.41
N TRP A 208 -3.55 12.02 -9.32
CA TRP A 208 -3.72 10.60 -9.02
C TRP A 208 -4.72 10.42 -7.87
N ARG A 209 -5.07 9.16 -7.57
CA ARG A 209 -6.03 8.82 -6.52
C ARG A 209 -5.41 7.81 -5.55
N ILE A 210 -5.61 8.02 -4.26
CA ILE A 210 -5.13 7.12 -3.21
C ILE A 210 -6.09 5.94 -3.09
N ILE A 211 -5.60 4.71 -3.31
CA ILE A 211 -6.36 3.49 -3.01
C ILE A 211 -6.45 3.30 -1.51
N GLY A 212 -5.31 3.43 -0.83
CA GLY A 212 -5.22 3.14 0.60
C GLY A 212 -3.78 3.05 1.10
N VAL A 213 -3.62 2.61 2.35
CA VAL A 213 -2.32 2.39 3.00
C VAL A 213 -2.10 0.91 3.26
N PHE A 214 -1.00 0.39 2.74
CA PHE A 214 -0.63 -1.03 2.78
C PHE A 214 0.79 -1.14 3.32
N GLU A 215 0.96 -1.87 4.43
CA GLU A 215 2.29 -2.08 5.04
C GLU A 215 3.04 -0.74 5.26
N GLY A 216 2.32 0.31 5.66
CA GLY A 216 2.85 1.66 5.86
C GLY A 216 3.04 2.50 4.59
N LYS A 217 2.90 1.93 3.39
CA LYS A 217 3.04 2.63 2.11
C LYS A 217 1.70 3.12 1.58
N VAL A 218 1.69 4.32 1.00
CA VAL A 218 0.50 4.86 0.32
C VAL A 218 0.45 4.31 -1.10
N LYS A 219 -0.58 3.52 -1.39
CA LYS A 219 -0.83 2.94 -2.71
C LYS A 219 -1.75 3.86 -3.51
N ILE A 220 -1.33 4.22 -4.72
CA ILE A 220 -2.03 5.16 -5.60
C ILE A 220 -2.33 4.55 -6.96
N ILE A 221 -3.38 5.03 -7.62
CA ILE A 221 -3.78 4.72 -8.98
C ILE A 221 -3.80 5.99 -9.81
N ARG A 222 -3.34 5.90 -11.07
CA ARG A 222 -3.42 7.03 -12.01
C ARG A 222 -4.88 7.40 -12.24
N GLY A 223 -5.18 8.71 -12.29
CA GLY A 223 -6.55 9.21 -12.44
C GLY A 223 -7.26 8.85 -13.77
N SER A 224 -6.53 8.29 -14.74
CA SER A 224 -7.08 7.82 -16.01
C SER A 224 -6.22 6.72 -16.63
N GLN A 225 -6.82 5.95 -17.55
CA GLN A 225 -6.12 4.94 -18.33
C GLN A 225 -5.02 5.55 -19.22
N ILE A 226 -3.95 4.80 -19.48
CA ILE A 226 -2.83 5.18 -20.37
C ILE A 226 -2.98 4.67 -21.80
N GLY A 227 -4.14 4.07 -22.11
CA GLY A 227 -4.42 3.39 -23.37
C GLY A 227 -4.91 1.96 -23.16
N LYS A 228 -5.05 1.23 -24.27
CA LYS A 228 -5.49 -0.16 -24.30
C LYS A 228 -4.36 -1.04 -24.80
N TYR A 229 -3.95 -2.01 -23.99
CA TYR A 229 -2.84 -2.90 -24.30
C TYR A 229 -3.16 -4.32 -23.85
N SER A 230 -2.50 -5.30 -24.46
CA SER A 230 -2.61 -6.70 -24.04
C SER A 230 -1.93 -6.87 -22.69
N TRP A 231 -2.57 -7.62 -21.78
CA TRP A 231 -1.92 -8.06 -20.54
C TRP A 231 -0.67 -8.88 -20.89
N ASP A 232 -0.85 -9.83 -21.80
CA ASP A 232 0.21 -10.49 -22.53
C ASP A 232 -0.33 -11.09 -23.84
N ASN A 233 0.44 -11.04 -24.92
CA ASN A 233 0.02 -11.62 -26.21
C ASN A 233 1.07 -12.52 -26.86
N LYS A 234 1.86 -13.20 -26.02
CA LYS A 234 2.70 -14.29 -26.50
C LYS A 234 1.85 -15.37 -27.17
N ASN A 235 2.48 -16.07 -28.10
CA ASN A 235 1.94 -17.29 -28.69
C ASN A 235 2.88 -18.46 -28.37
N THR A 236 2.58 -19.64 -28.90
CA THR A 236 3.40 -20.84 -28.64
C THR A 236 4.87 -20.67 -29.04
N SER A 237 5.16 -19.91 -30.11
CA SER A 237 6.53 -19.62 -30.55
C SER A 237 7.29 -18.61 -29.67
N THR A 238 6.60 -17.88 -28.81
CA THR A 238 7.19 -16.84 -27.95
C THR A 238 7.01 -17.12 -26.46
N GLY A 239 6.62 -18.34 -26.08
CA GLY A 239 6.65 -18.83 -24.70
C GLY A 239 5.31 -18.87 -23.95
N ALA A 240 4.18 -18.81 -24.66
CA ALA A 240 2.85 -19.10 -24.10
C ALA A 240 2.42 -20.56 -24.37
N GLU A 241 1.48 -21.06 -23.58
CA GLU A 241 0.90 -22.40 -23.68
C GLU A 241 -0.02 -22.52 -24.91
N THR A 242 -0.62 -21.40 -25.33
CA THR A 242 -1.50 -21.29 -26.50
C THR A 242 -1.25 -19.98 -27.23
N ASP A 243 -1.95 -19.76 -28.33
CA ASP A 243 -1.88 -18.49 -29.06
C ASP A 243 -2.68 -17.36 -28.39
N ASN A 244 -3.30 -17.60 -27.23
CA ASN A 244 -4.20 -16.67 -26.55
C ASN A 244 -3.52 -15.81 -25.46
N GLY A 245 -2.19 -15.66 -25.52
CA GLY A 245 -1.42 -14.97 -24.48
C GLY A 245 -1.18 -15.84 -23.25
N LYS A 246 -0.38 -15.31 -22.33
CA LYS A 246 0.03 -15.98 -21.09
C LYS A 246 -0.39 -15.16 -19.87
N ASN A 247 -0.97 -15.80 -18.86
CA ASN A 247 -1.43 -15.13 -17.64
C ASN A 247 -0.42 -15.18 -16.47
N ASP A 248 0.88 -15.15 -16.77
CA ASP A 248 1.93 -14.97 -15.77
C ASP A 248 2.43 -13.52 -15.75
N TRP A 249 2.17 -12.80 -14.66
CA TRP A 249 2.51 -11.38 -14.56
C TRP A 249 4.03 -11.16 -14.52
N THR A 250 4.79 -12.13 -13.97
CA THR A 250 6.25 -12.03 -13.88
C THR A 250 6.95 -11.97 -15.23
N ASP A 251 6.26 -12.43 -16.28
CA ASP A 251 6.76 -12.42 -17.67
C ASP A 251 5.83 -11.64 -18.61
N ALA A 252 4.77 -11.01 -18.08
CA ALA A 252 3.78 -10.31 -18.89
C ALA A 252 4.39 -9.14 -19.66
N ARG A 253 4.02 -9.00 -20.93
CA ARG A 253 4.45 -7.85 -21.76
C ARG A 253 3.97 -6.51 -21.23
N LEU A 254 2.77 -6.47 -20.63
CA LEU A 254 2.29 -5.26 -19.95
C LEU A 254 3.13 -4.90 -18.73
N MET A 255 3.55 -5.88 -17.93
CA MET A 255 4.45 -5.66 -16.80
C MET A 255 5.74 -4.99 -17.29
N LYS A 256 6.36 -5.55 -18.34
CA LYS A 256 7.61 -5.03 -18.93
C LYS A 256 7.45 -3.63 -19.51
N LEU A 257 6.29 -3.31 -20.07
CA LEU A 257 5.97 -1.96 -20.56
C LEU A 257 5.96 -0.92 -19.42
N LEU A 258 5.43 -1.31 -18.26
CA LEU A 258 5.20 -0.42 -17.11
C LEU A 258 6.42 -0.24 -16.20
N ASN A 259 7.40 -1.14 -16.24
CA ASN A 259 8.50 -1.21 -15.26
C ASN A 259 9.88 -0.95 -15.88
N PRO A 260 10.90 -0.52 -15.11
CA PRO A 260 12.27 -0.33 -15.62
C PRO A 260 12.98 -1.65 -15.93
N GLY A 261 14.08 -1.57 -16.67
CA GLY A 261 15.01 -2.70 -16.88
C GLY A 261 14.67 -3.60 -18.05
N TYR A 262 13.70 -3.22 -18.89
CA TYR A 262 13.24 -3.98 -20.05
C TYR A 262 13.48 -3.23 -21.37
N GLU A 263 14.36 -2.23 -21.38
CA GLU A 263 14.67 -1.42 -22.57
C GLU A 263 15.28 -2.23 -23.72
N SER A 264 15.91 -3.37 -23.40
CA SER A 264 16.50 -4.31 -24.35
C SER A 264 15.49 -5.26 -24.99
N GLU A 265 14.22 -5.26 -24.55
CA GLU A 265 13.19 -6.10 -25.16
C GLU A 265 13.00 -5.76 -26.65
N PRO A 266 12.77 -6.76 -27.53
CA PRO A 266 12.69 -6.55 -28.98
C PRO A 266 11.64 -5.50 -29.39
N THR A 267 10.57 -5.39 -28.62
CA THR A 267 9.50 -4.40 -28.79
C THR A 267 9.58 -3.36 -27.66
N ARG A 268 10.78 -2.82 -27.44
CA ARG A 268 11.16 -1.71 -26.54
C ARG A 268 10.30 -1.68 -25.26
N GLY A 269 10.67 -2.45 -24.24
CA GLY A 269 10.02 -2.39 -22.93
C GLY A 269 10.29 -1.05 -22.21
N SER A 270 9.72 -0.92 -21.01
CA SER A 270 9.90 0.24 -20.12
C SER A 270 9.49 1.60 -20.71
N LEU A 271 8.73 1.65 -21.80
CA LEU A 271 8.35 2.91 -22.46
C LEU A 271 7.52 3.81 -21.54
N TYR A 272 6.59 3.23 -20.79
CA TYR A 272 5.77 4.01 -19.85
C TYR A 272 6.63 4.55 -18.70
N TYR A 273 7.47 3.71 -18.11
CA TYR A 273 8.35 4.09 -17.00
C TYR A 273 9.35 5.20 -17.37
N ASN A 274 9.79 5.20 -18.63
CA ASN A 274 10.78 6.14 -19.14
C ASN A 274 10.17 7.33 -19.92
N ALA A 275 8.84 7.47 -19.94
CA ALA A 275 8.12 8.49 -20.72
C ALA A 275 8.55 8.55 -22.21
N LYS A 276 8.62 7.39 -22.86
CA LYS A 276 9.04 7.23 -24.27
C LYS A 276 7.88 6.81 -25.16
N SER A 277 8.11 6.90 -26.47
CA SER A 277 7.23 6.38 -27.52
C SER A 277 7.88 5.21 -28.27
N GLY A 278 7.05 4.38 -28.89
CA GLY A 278 7.50 3.21 -29.62
C GLY A 278 6.34 2.32 -30.03
N ASN A 279 6.60 1.02 -30.10
CA ASN A 279 5.59 0.01 -30.34
C ASN A 279 5.26 -0.69 -29.02
N CYS A 280 3.98 -0.93 -28.79
CA CYS A 280 3.45 -1.67 -27.65
C CYS A 280 2.69 -2.88 -28.16
N TYR A 281 2.67 -3.95 -27.38
CA TYR A 281 1.92 -5.15 -27.72
C TYR A 281 0.41 -4.94 -27.59
N TYR A 282 -0.33 -5.46 -28.57
CA TYR A 282 -1.77 -5.26 -28.72
C TYR A 282 -2.38 -6.40 -29.54
N GLY A 283 -3.47 -7.01 -29.04
CA GLY A 283 -4.16 -8.09 -29.74
C GLY A 283 -3.36 -9.39 -29.76
N LYS A 284 -3.75 -10.36 -30.60
CA LYS A 284 -3.21 -11.74 -30.61
C LYS A 284 -1.87 -11.86 -31.35
N ASN A 285 -1.15 -12.97 -31.16
CA ASN A 285 -0.01 -13.39 -32.00
C ASN A 285 1.14 -12.36 -32.10
N ASN A 286 1.59 -11.82 -30.96
CA ASN A 286 2.67 -10.83 -30.91
C ASN A 286 2.38 -9.53 -31.70
N ALA A 287 1.12 -9.27 -32.06
CA ALA A 287 0.77 -8.03 -32.73
C ALA A 287 1.12 -6.80 -31.89
N THR A 288 1.42 -5.71 -32.58
CA THR A 288 1.86 -4.45 -31.99
C THR A 288 1.07 -3.28 -32.54
N THR A 289 0.96 -2.22 -31.74
CA THR A 289 0.46 -0.91 -32.13
C THR A 289 1.47 0.16 -31.73
N THR A 290 1.34 1.37 -32.29
CA THR A 290 2.11 2.51 -31.81
C THR A 290 1.58 2.97 -30.44
N CYS A 291 2.50 3.39 -29.58
CA CYS A 291 2.19 3.97 -28.27
C CYS A 291 3.10 5.16 -27.98
N ASN A 292 2.56 6.16 -27.28
CA ASN A 292 3.28 7.38 -26.94
C ASN A 292 3.01 7.79 -25.50
N PHE A 293 4.04 7.66 -24.65
CA PHE A 293 3.99 8.04 -23.24
C PHE A 293 4.80 9.29 -22.93
N THR A 294 5.21 10.09 -23.93
CA THR A 294 6.01 11.31 -23.66
C THR A 294 5.29 12.32 -22.76
N SER A 295 3.96 12.31 -22.75
CA SER A 295 3.13 13.17 -21.89
C SER A 295 2.45 12.44 -20.72
N SER A 296 2.42 11.11 -20.73
CA SER A 296 1.64 10.30 -19.76
C SER A 296 2.47 9.30 -18.96
N GLY A 297 3.72 9.05 -19.35
CA GLY A 297 4.68 8.23 -18.62
C GLY A 297 5.31 8.96 -17.44
N ILE A 298 6.15 8.25 -16.67
CA ILE A 298 6.80 8.82 -15.49
C ILE A 298 7.88 9.83 -15.93
N LYS A 299 7.65 11.12 -15.63
CA LYS A 299 8.29 12.27 -16.29
C LYS A 299 9.80 12.37 -16.01
N ASN A 300 10.23 12.10 -14.78
CA ASN A 300 11.60 12.38 -14.33
C ASN A 300 12.09 11.43 -13.23
N ASP A 301 13.39 11.49 -12.95
CA ASP A 301 14.05 10.65 -11.95
C ASP A 301 13.54 10.92 -10.54
N THR A 302 13.25 12.18 -10.20
CA THR A 302 12.61 12.55 -8.93
C THR A 302 11.35 11.72 -8.71
N THR A 303 10.41 11.73 -9.66
CA THR A 303 9.19 10.92 -9.57
C THR A 303 9.50 9.42 -9.48
N ARG A 304 10.44 8.91 -10.28
CA ARG A 304 10.83 7.48 -10.28
C ARG A 304 11.38 7.02 -8.92
N ASN A 305 12.10 7.90 -8.22
CA ASN A 305 12.67 7.64 -6.91
C ASN A 305 11.62 7.63 -5.79
N LEU A 306 10.47 8.29 -5.99
CA LEU A 306 9.34 8.24 -5.06
C LEU A 306 8.53 6.93 -5.15
N ILE A 307 8.76 6.11 -6.18
CA ILE A 307 8.03 4.85 -6.37
C ILE A 307 8.74 3.73 -5.62
N ALA A 308 8.07 3.20 -4.60
CA ALA A 308 8.56 2.05 -3.85
C ALA A 308 8.61 0.79 -4.73
N GLU A 309 9.69 0.04 -4.59
CA GLU A 309 9.67 -1.36 -4.97
C GLU A 309 8.79 -2.13 -3.97
N THR A 310 7.83 -2.88 -4.50
CA THR A 310 6.77 -3.55 -3.73
C THR A 310 6.60 -4.97 -4.24
N THR A 311 6.38 -5.90 -3.31
CA THR A 311 5.95 -7.25 -3.66
C THR A 311 4.46 -7.24 -3.95
N TYR A 312 4.10 -7.50 -5.21
CA TYR A 312 2.73 -7.74 -5.63
C TYR A 312 2.45 -9.25 -5.58
N TYR A 313 1.35 -9.64 -4.98
CA TYR A 313 0.91 -11.04 -4.99
C TYR A 313 0.17 -11.34 -6.28
N THR A 314 0.55 -12.39 -6.99
CA THR A 314 0.00 -12.74 -8.31
C THR A 314 -0.84 -14.01 -8.25
N ARG A 315 -1.26 -14.42 -7.04
CA ARG A 315 -2.27 -15.47 -6.87
C ARG A 315 -3.61 -15.00 -7.40
N GLY A 316 -4.41 -15.94 -7.86
CA GLY A 316 -5.73 -15.67 -8.39
C GLY A 316 -6.80 -16.64 -7.94
N ASN A 317 -7.91 -16.56 -8.66
CA ASN A 317 -9.11 -17.34 -8.46
C ASN A 317 -9.76 -17.59 -9.82
N ASN A 318 -10.71 -18.51 -9.90
CA ASN A 318 -11.43 -18.87 -11.13
C ASN A 318 -12.94 -18.60 -11.05
N SER A 319 -13.38 -17.75 -10.11
CA SER A 319 -14.78 -17.37 -9.96
C SER A 319 -14.92 -15.95 -9.43
N ASN A 320 -15.60 -15.09 -10.18
CA ASN A 320 -16.02 -13.75 -9.74
C ASN A 320 -17.28 -13.74 -8.85
N GLN A 321 -17.94 -14.88 -8.63
CA GLN A 321 -19.00 -15.04 -7.62
C GLN A 321 -18.41 -15.14 -6.21
N ILE A 322 -17.66 -14.11 -5.84
CA ILE A 322 -16.86 -14.03 -4.62
C ILE A 322 -17.02 -12.66 -3.97
N PHE A 323 -17.09 -12.62 -2.64
CA PHE A 323 -17.08 -11.37 -1.89
C PHE A 323 -15.66 -10.81 -1.79
N VAL A 324 -15.58 -9.49 -1.62
CA VAL A 324 -14.32 -8.74 -1.64
C VAL A 324 -13.30 -9.21 -0.58
N ASP A 325 -13.75 -9.60 0.62
CA ASP A 325 -12.88 -10.15 1.67
C ASP A 325 -12.24 -11.47 1.26
N THR A 326 -13.05 -12.36 0.69
CA THR A 326 -12.59 -13.67 0.26
C THR A 326 -11.66 -13.53 -0.94
N MET A 327 -11.93 -12.58 -1.84
CA MET A 327 -11.03 -12.28 -2.96
C MET A 327 -9.70 -11.71 -2.49
N TYR A 328 -9.70 -10.83 -1.48
CA TYR A 328 -8.47 -10.32 -0.86
C TYR A 328 -7.61 -11.44 -0.27
N ASP A 329 -8.23 -12.43 0.37
CA ASP A 329 -7.56 -13.64 0.86
C ASP A 329 -7.02 -14.51 -0.29
N LYS A 330 -7.77 -14.66 -1.40
CA LYS A 330 -7.29 -15.38 -2.59
C LYS A 330 -6.03 -14.75 -3.16
N GLU A 331 -6.00 -13.43 -3.32
CA GLU A 331 -4.85 -12.71 -3.85
C GLU A 331 -3.58 -12.92 -3.01
N ARG A 332 -3.70 -13.08 -1.68
CA ARG A 332 -2.55 -13.02 -0.75
C ARG A 332 -2.17 -14.35 -0.11
N VAL A 333 -3.15 -15.17 0.19
CA VAL A 333 -3.00 -16.33 1.09
C VAL A 333 -3.43 -17.62 0.41
N SER A 334 -4.71 -17.78 0.08
CA SER A 334 -5.29 -19.08 -0.27
C SER A 334 -5.53 -19.31 -1.76
N GLY A 335 -5.31 -18.30 -2.60
CA GLY A 335 -5.46 -18.44 -4.04
C GLY A 335 -4.31 -19.21 -4.65
N THR A 336 -4.54 -19.66 -5.88
CA THR A 336 -3.56 -20.40 -6.66
C THR A 336 -3.32 -19.69 -7.98
N VAL A 337 -2.36 -20.20 -8.73
CA VAL A 337 -2.06 -19.75 -10.08
C VAL A 337 -2.16 -20.95 -11.02
N TYR A 338 -2.26 -20.69 -12.31
CA TYR A 338 -2.08 -21.75 -13.28
C TYR A 338 -0.72 -22.43 -13.08
N SER A 339 -0.69 -23.74 -13.30
CA SER A 339 0.47 -24.58 -12.95
C SER A 339 1.77 -24.04 -13.53
N GLY A 340 2.77 -23.82 -12.67
CA GLY A 340 4.11 -23.35 -13.06
C GLY A 340 4.31 -21.84 -13.04
N HIS A 341 3.25 -21.05 -12.80
CA HIS A 341 3.37 -19.58 -12.67
C HIS A 341 3.79 -19.16 -11.25
N ALA A 342 4.32 -17.95 -11.13
CA ALA A 342 4.71 -17.40 -9.84
C ALA A 342 3.51 -16.86 -9.05
N THR A 343 3.56 -16.97 -7.72
CA THR A 343 2.52 -16.46 -6.81
C THR A 343 2.76 -15.04 -6.30
N SER A 344 3.91 -14.45 -6.64
CA SER A 344 4.25 -13.07 -6.34
C SER A 344 5.32 -12.55 -7.30
N TRP A 345 5.36 -11.24 -7.44
CA TRP A 345 6.33 -10.52 -8.26
C TRP A 345 6.72 -9.21 -7.58
N THR A 346 8.00 -8.89 -7.57
CA THR A 346 8.50 -7.63 -7.00
C THR A 346 8.81 -6.64 -8.12
N GLY A 347 8.27 -5.43 -7.99
CA GLY A 347 8.58 -4.33 -8.91
C GLY A 347 7.90 -3.03 -8.49
N LYS A 348 7.82 -2.07 -9.41
CA LYS A 348 7.40 -0.69 -9.09
C LYS A 348 5.94 -0.41 -9.45
N ILE A 349 5.53 -0.77 -10.67
CA ILE A 349 4.23 -0.41 -11.23
C ILE A 349 3.46 -1.68 -11.63
N ALA A 350 2.20 -1.77 -11.20
CA ALA A 350 1.31 -2.86 -11.53
C ALA A 350 -0.10 -2.34 -11.87
N LEU A 351 -1.11 -3.20 -11.69
CA LEU A 351 -2.52 -2.89 -11.87
C LEU A 351 -3.26 -2.99 -10.53
N ALA A 352 -4.50 -2.49 -10.49
CA ALA A 352 -5.38 -2.69 -9.35
C ALA A 352 -5.74 -4.18 -9.18
N TYR A 353 -5.89 -4.60 -7.94
CA TYR A 353 -6.49 -5.89 -7.62
C TYR A 353 -8.02 -5.85 -7.76
N PRO A 354 -8.68 -6.99 -8.02
CA PRO A 354 -10.12 -7.12 -7.81
C PRO A 354 -10.55 -6.67 -6.40
N SER A 355 -9.77 -6.96 -5.35
CA SER A 355 -10.07 -6.46 -4.01
C SER A 355 -9.94 -4.94 -3.87
N ASP A 356 -8.99 -4.30 -4.58
CA ASP A 356 -8.88 -2.84 -4.59
C ASP A 356 -10.13 -2.21 -5.20
N TYR A 357 -10.61 -2.77 -6.32
CA TYR A 357 -11.85 -2.35 -6.96
C TYR A 357 -13.08 -2.62 -6.10
N GLY A 358 -13.13 -3.79 -5.46
CA GLY A 358 -14.25 -4.19 -4.61
C GLY A 358 -14.40 -3.32 -3.36
N TYR A 359 -13.29 -2.99 -2.69
CA TYR A 359 -13.28 -2.15 -1.50
C TYR A 359 -13.42 -0.65 -1.79
N ALA A 360 -13.23 -0.23 -3.04
CA ALA A 360 -13.55 1.13 -3.46
C ALA A 360 -15.07 1.42 -3.39
N ALA A 361 -15.92 0.38 -3.36
CA ALA A 361 -17.36 0.52 -3.16
C ALA A 361 -17.73 0.70 -1.68
N ASP A 362 -18.77 1.47 -1.40
CA ASP A 362 -19.38 1.49 -0.06
C ASP A 362 -20.10 0.16 0.23
N LEU A 363 -19.48 -0.72 1.02
CA LEU A 363 -20.05 -2.01 1.41
C LEU A 363 -21.30 -1.92 2.28
N SER A 364 -21.65 -0.75 2.84
CA SER A 364 -22.96 -0.59 3.50
C SER A 364 -24.11 -0.56 2.48
N LEU A 365 -23.80 -0.18 1.23
CA LEU A 365 -24.74 -0.07 0.12
C LEU A 365 -24.55 -1.20 -0.91
N CYS A 366 -23.31 -1.63 -1.14
CA CYS A 366 -22.93 -2.67 -2.10
C CYS A 366 -22.53 -3.97 -1.38
N GLN A 367 -23.53 -4.76 -0.98
CA GLN A 367 -23.35 -6.05 -0.29
C GLN A 367 -23.47 -7.21 -1.28
N LYS A 368 -22.62 -7.20 -2.30
CA LYS A 368 -22.70 -8.12 -3.45
C LYS A 368 -21.38 -8.84 -3.69
N THR A 369 -21.43 -9.92 -4.47
CA THR A 369 -20.23 -10.53 -5.04
C THR A 369 -19.69 -9.67 -6.16
N LEU A 370 -18.39 -9.77 -6.47
CA LEU A 370 -17.73 -8.98 -7.53
C LEU A 370 -18.40 -9.12 -8.91
N TYR A 371 -19.08 -10.24 -9.17
CA TYR A 371 -19.91 -10.45 -10.36
C TYR A 371 -21.09 -9.46 -10.49
N ASP A 372 -21.75 -9.11 -9.38
CA ASP A 372 -22.95 -8.24 -9.40
C ASP A 372 -22.61 -6.75 -9.19
N TYR A 373 -21.33 -6.35 -9.35
CA TYR A 373 -20.91 -4.95 -9.17
C TYR A 373 -21.39 -4.01 -10.28
N ASP A 374 -21.96 -4.54 -11.37
CA ASP A 374 -22.71 -3.79 -12.38
C ASP A 374 -24.05 -3.25 -11.85
N ASN A 375 -24.49 -3.69 -10.66
CA ASN A 375 -25.64 -3.13 -9.99
C ASN A 375 -25.50 -1.59 -9.83
N ALA A 376 -26.58 -0.85 -10.12
CA ALA A 376 -26.59 0.61 -10.07
C ALA A 376 -26.13 1.19 -8.72
N THR A 377 -26.51 0.56 -7.60
CA THR A 377 -26.10 1.00 -6.26
C THR A 377 -24.60 0.80 -6.05
N CYS A 378 -24.03 -0.32 -6.52
CA CYS A 378 -22.60 -0.59 -6.44
C CYS A 378 -21.80 0.38 -7.32
N THR A 379 -22.20 0.54 -8.58
CA THR A 379 -21.51 1.42 -9.54
C THR A 379 -21.55 2.89 -9.12
N ALA A 380 -22.68 3.38 -8.60
CA ALA A 380 -22.82 4.76 -8.14
C ALA A 380 -21.98 5.07 -6.89
N ASN A 381 -21.64 4.04 -6.10
CA ASN A 381 -20.90 4.19 -4.85
C ASN A 381 -19.49 3.59 -4.93
N ASN A 382 -18.92 3.44 -6.13
CA ASN A 382 -17.56 2.95 -6.35
C ASN A 382 -16.74 3.96 -7.16
N TRP A 383 -15.93 4.74 -6.47
CA TRP A 383 -15.11 5.79 -7.07
C TRP A 383 -14.08 5.31 -8.07
N MET A 384 -13.66 4.04 -8.00
CA MET A 384 -12.61 3.49 -8.86
C MET A 384 -13.15 3.06 -10.23
N LYS A 385 -14.47 2.86 -10.36
CA LYS A 385 -15.11 2.40 -11.60
C LYS A 385 -14.77 3.30 -12.79
N SER A 386 -14.93 4.60 -12.64
CA SER A 386 -14.70 5.57 -13.72
C SER A 386 -13.26 5.52 -14.24
N ILE A 387 -12.28 5.26 -13.37
CA ILE A 387 -10.87 5.15 -13.72
C ILE A 387 -10.61 3.85 -14.47
N VAL A 388 -11.01 2.72 -13.87
CA VAL A 388 -10.71 1.39 -14.42
C VAL A 388 -11.46 1.14 -15.72
N THR A 389 -12.67 1.67 -15.90
CA THR A 389 -13.49 1.45 -17.09
C THR A 389 -13.49 2.62 -18.07
N ASN A 390 -12.72 3.68 -17.80
CA ASN A 390 -12.78 4.95 -18.55
C ASN A 390 -14.23 5.46 -18.70
N ASN A 391 -14.89 5.70 -17.56
CA ASN A 391 -16.30 6.11 -17.49
C ASN A 391 -17.25 5.17 -18.24
N GLY A 392 -17.01 3.86 -18.17
CA GLY A 392 -17.78 2.84 -18.90
C GLY A 392 -17.47 2.76 -20.41
N GLY A 393 -16.44 3.45 -20.89
CA GLY A 393 -16.03 3.39 -22.29
C GLY A 393 -15.24 2.14 -22.67
N ASN A 394 -14.55 1.50 -21.72
CA ASN A 394 -13.65 0.38 -21.97
C ASN A 394 -13.71 -0.67 -20.85
N LEU A 395 -13.32 -1.91 -21.17
CA LEU A 395 -12.86 -2.86 -20.15
C LEU A 395 -11.55 -2.37 -19.54
N GLY A 396 -11.32 -2.68 -18.27
CA GLY A 396 -10.07 -2.35 -17.56
C GLY A 396 -9.39 -3.58 -17.01
N TRP A 397 -8.10 -3.74 -17.26
CA TRP A 397 -7.33 -4.85 -16.70
C TRP A 397 -7.18 -4.74 -15.19
N LEU A 398 -7.23 -5.89 -14.53
CA LEU A 398 -6.82 -6.08 -13.14
C LEU A 398 -5.57 -6.97 -13.09
N LEU A 399 -4.87 -6.97 -11.96
CA LEU A 399 -3.61 -7.72 -11.81
C LEU A 399 -3.81 -9.24 -11.72
N THR A 400 -4.98 -9.68 -11.25
CA THR A 400 -5.23 -11.07 -10.90
C THR A 400 -5.36 -11.98 -12.12
N PRO A 401 -4.61 -13.11 -12.17
CA PRO A 401 -4.81 -14.13 -13.19
C PRO A 401 -5.98 -15.05 -12.86
N ASP A 402 -6.55 -15.70 -13.88
CA ASP A 402 -7.39 -16.88 -13.70
C ASP A 402 -6.53 -18.06 -13.22
N SER A 403 -6.94 -18.71 -12.13
CA SER A 403 -6.13 -19.76 -11.50
C SER A 403 -6.16 -21.12 -12.21
N VAL A 404 -7.10 -21.36 -13.14
CA VAL A 404 -7.27 -22.65 -13.83
C VAL A 404 -6.98 -22.58 -15.33
N SER A 405 -6.79 -21.39 -15.88
CA SER A 405 -6.42 -21.15 -17.28
C SER A 405 -5.03 -20.54 -17.38
N ALA A 406 -4.29 -20.89 -18.44
CA ALA A 406 -2.98 -20.32 -18.73
C ALA A 406 -3.04 -18.94 -19.40
N ASN A 407 -4.23 -18.51 -19.85
CA ASN A 407 -4.39 -17.38 -20.76
C ASN A 407 -5.53 -16.42 -20.35
N GLY A 408 -6.07 -16.57 -19.15
CA GLY A 408 -7.12 -15.73 -18.58
C GLY A 408 -6.59 -14.77 -17.51
N ALA A 409 -6.95 -13.49 -17.58
CA ALA A 409 -6.72 -12.50 -16.55
C ALA A 409 -8.01 -11.75 -16.23
N TRP A 410 -8.12 -11.22 -15.03
CA TRP A 410 -9.33 -10.55 -14.57
C TRP A 410 -9.42 -9.12 -15.10
N ALA A 411 -10.63 -8.65 -15.30
CA ALA A 411 -10.93 -7.31 -15.76
C ALA A 411 -12.20 -6.76 -15.11
N VAL A 412 -12.43 -5.46 -15.24
CA VAL A 412 -13.75 -4.85 -14.97
C VAL A 412 -14.38 -4.51 -16.30
N ASP A 413 -15.63 -4.93 -16.50
CA ASP A 413 -16.40 -4.56 -17.68
C ASP A 413 -16.88 -3.10 -17.63
N SER A 414 -17.36 -2.59 -18.76
CA SER A 414 -17.87 -1.21 -18.85
C SER A 414 -19.05 -0.93 -17.92
N SER A 415 -19.84 -1.95 -17.58
CA SER A 415 -20.98 -1.83 -16.68
C SER A 415 -20.56 -1.73 -15.21
N GLY A 416 -19.38 -2.27 -14.85
CA GLY A 416 -18.80 -2.27 -13.50
C GLY A 416 -18.68 -3.66 -12.89
N ARG A 417 -19.15 -4.71 -13.57
CA ARG A 417 -18.98 -6.08 -13.12
C ARG A 417 -17.53 -6.52 -13.28
N VAL A 418 -17.02 -7.28 -12.32
CA VAL A 418 -15.72 -7.93 -12.44
C VAL A 418 -15.86 -9.20 -13.26
N TYR A 419 -15.07 -9.32 -14.31
CA TYR A 419 -14.98 -10.48 -15.19
C TYR A 419 -13.70 -11.25 -14.87
N ASP A 420 -13.83 -12.54 -14.62
CA ASP A 420 -12.74 -13.44 -14.21
C ASP A 420 -11.98 -14.09 -15.38
N TYR A 421 -12.45 -13.92 -16.62
CA TYR A 421 -11.88 -14.59 -17.79
C TYR A 421 -11.63 -13.69 -19.02
N GLY A 422 -10.86 -12.60 -18.85
CA GLY A 422 -10.36 -11.82 -19.97
C GLY A 422 -9.19 -12.52 -20.66
N TYR A 423 -9.28 -12.81 -21.96
CA TYR A 423 -8.12 -13.34 -22.70
C TYR A 423 -6.94 -12.39 -22.60
N ALA A 424 -5.78 -12.86 -22.13
CA ALA A 424 -4.59 -12.04 -21.89
C ALA A 424 -4.17 -11.22 -23.11
N TYR A 425 -4.38 -11.75 -24.33
CA TYR A 425 -4.06 -11.06 -25.58
C TYR A 425 -4.98 -9.87 -25.88
N SER A 426 -6.15 -9.77 -25.24
CA SER A 426 -7.13 -8.73 -25.54
C SER A 426 -6.60 -7.36 -25.13
N ALA A 427 -6.97 -6.33 -25.89
CA ALA A 427 -6.52 -4.98 -25.57
C ALA A 427 -7.54 -4.26 -24.68
N TYR A 428 -7.33 -4.31 -23.36
CA TYR A 428 -8.14 -3.58 -22.40
C TYR A 428 -7.39 -2.40 -21.79
N GLY A 429 -8.15 -1.50 -21.19
CA GLY A 429 -7.66 -0.29 -20.57
C GLY A 429 -6.69 -0.57 -19.44
N VAL A 430 -5.61 0.22 -19.39
CA VAL A 430 -4.55 0.09 -18.39
C VAL A 430 -4.57 1.30 -17.48
N ALA A 431 -4.87 1.10 -16.19
CA ALA A 431 -4.75 2.12 -15.16
C ALA A 431 -3.59 1.75 -14.21
N PRO A 432 -2.41 2.39 -14.35
CA PRO A 432 -1.24 2.07 -13.53
C PRO A 432 -1.49 2.30 -12.04
N VAL A 433 -0.97 1.37 -11.24
CA VAL A 433 -0.98 1.39 -9.79
C VAL A 433 0.43 1.25 -9.26
N LEU A 434 0.78 2.03 -8.24
CA LEU A 434 2.09 1.97 -7.57
C LEU A 434 1.97 2.33 -6.09
N SER A 435 3.03 2.07 -5.34
CA SER A 435 3.14 2.50 -3.94
C SER A 435 4.24 3.56 -3.80
N LEU A 436 4.01 4.55 -2.96
CA LEU A 436 5.03 5.53 -2.60
C LEU A 436 6.04 4.92 -1.62
N ILE A 437 7.28 5.39 -1.64
CA ILE A 437 8.29 5.06 -0.61
C ILE A 437 7.76 5.39 0.78
N SER A 438 8.21 4.65 1.80
CA SER A 438 7.68 4.76 3.16
C SER A 438 8.15 5.99 3.91
N GLU A 439 9.22 6.63 3.46
CA GLU A 439 9.85 7.76 4.16
C GLU A 439 9.28 9.11 3.69
N LEU A 440 8.34 9.11 2.74
CA LEU A 440 7.78 10.31 2.16
C LEU A 440 6.72 10.91 3.08
N ASP A 441 6.73 12.22 3.27
CA ASP A 441 5.67 12.90 4.03
C ASP A 441 4.53 13.40 3.14
N ILE A 442 3.32 13.38 3.72
CA ILE A 442 2.13 14.01 3.12
C ILE A 442 2.10 15.47 3.58
N GLY A 443 2.28 16.38 2.63
CA GLY A 443 2.29 17.81 2.84
C GLY A 443 0.87 18.40 2.89
N SER A 444 0.72 19.57 2.24
CA SER A 444 -0.55 20.31 2.23
C SER A 444 -1.64 19.63 1.37
N GLY A 445 -2.87 20.16 1.46
CA GLY A 445 -4.04 19.67 0.71
C GLY A 445 -4.98 18.84 1.57
N THR A 446 -6.26 18.82 1.19
CA THR A 446 -7.33 18.11 1.91
C THR A 446 -7.70 16.78 1.26
N GLY A 447 -7.15 16.52 0.08
CA GLY A 447 -7.48 15.38 -0.77
C GLY A 447 -8.68 15.63 -1.68
N GLU A 448 -9.26 16.83 -1.69
CA GLU A 448 -10.32 17.22 -2.64
C GLU A 448 -9.76 17.37 -4.05
N SER A 449 -10.61 17.31 -5.09
CA SER A 449 -10.13 17.42 -6.48
C SER A 449 -9.47 18.76 -6.80
N ASN A 450 -9.90 19.82 -6.12
CA ASN A 450 -9.35 21.18 -6.21
C ASN A 450 -8.27 21.46 -5.15
N SER A 451 -8.10 20.57 -4.17
CA SER A 451 -7.03 20.60 -3.17
C SER A 451 -6.43 19.20 -2.94
N PRO A 452 -5.81 18.60 -3.99
CA PRO A 452 -5.18 17.28 -3.84
C PRO A 452 -4.08 17.32 -2.78
N TYR A 453 -3.84 16.19 -2.10
CA TYR A 453 -2.68 16.06 -1.23
C TYR A 453 -1.39 16.32 -2.02
N GLN A 454 -0.42 16.96 -1.36
CA GLN A 454 0.91 17.21 -1.87
C GLN A 454 1.93 16.31 -1.19
N LEU A 455 3.05 16.08 -1.86
CA LEU A 455 4.17 15.27 -1.35
C LEU A 455 5.30 16.19 -0.91
N SER A 456 5.87 15.97 0.28
CA SER A 456 7.07 16.69 0.73
C SER A 456 8.30 15.93 0.24
N VAL A 457 8.86 16.34 -0.91
CA VAL A 457 9.88 15.61 -1.69
C VAL A 457 11.29 16.15 -1.46
#